data_AF-A0A965NY73-F1
#
_entry.id   AF-A0A965NY73-F1
#
_cell.length_a   1.000
_cell.length_b   1.000
_cell.length_c   1.000
_cell.angle_alpha   90.00
_cell.angle_beta   90.00
_cell.angle_gamma   90.00
#
_symmetry.space_group_name_H-M   'P 1'
#
loop_
_entity.id
_entity.type
_entity.pdbx_description
1 polymer ?
#
loop_
_entity_poly.entity_id
_entity_poly.type
_entity_poly.pdbx_seq_one_letter_code
_entity_poly.pdbx_strand_id
1 'polypeptide(L)'
;MISALAEAQVTPRNFLAKAFSKEMVQKVLISQKDYKPYPKTRAEWVNIIPEDEQKQIIKKAESVLNKPVPVIDATLLMEYVRSGDREEHGKISFGKRNSLMELVIAETLEDKGRFTEKIMNYVWSICEETYWGVPAHLSVQKARSGMPDAEDPTVDLFGAETAAGLALTDYFVGDKLDKISKLLRKRI
;
A
#
# COMPACT_ATOMS: atom_id res chain seq x y z
N MET A 1 16.87 3.26 -51.59
CA MET A 1 16.75 3.39 -50.12
C MET A 1 16.52 2.00 -49.55
N ILE A 2 17.51 1.42 -48.88
CA ILE A 2 17.35 0.16 -48.14
C ILE A 2 17.32 0.54 -46.67
N SER A 3 16.16 0.43 -46.04
CA SER A 3 16.03 0.53 -44.59
C SER A 3 16.37 -0.84 -44.01
N ALA A 4 17.55 -0.96 -43.40
CA ALA A 4 17.90 -2.12 -42.61
C ALA A 4 17.27 -1.95 -41.21
N LEU A 5 16.19 -2.67 -40.95
CA LEU A 5 15.70 -2.86 -39.59
C LEU A 5 16.70 -3.74 -38.85
N ALA A 6 17.54 -3.12 -38.02
CA ALA A 6 18.37 -3.84 -37.08
C ALA A 6 17.47 -4.33 -35.93
N GLU A 7 17.03 -5.58 -35.99
CA GLU A 7 16.47 -6.26 -34.83
C GLU A 7 17.63 -6.54 -33.85
N ALA A 8 17.82 -5.64 -32.89
CA ALA A 8 18.65 -5.95 -31.74
C ALA A 8 17.95 -7.08 -30.95
N GLN A 9 18.40 -8.31 -31.13
CA GLN A 9 17.98 -9.42 -30.29
C GLN A 9 18.48 -9.14 -28.87
N VAL A 10 17.60 -8.60 -28.03
CA VAL A 10 17.84 -8.44 -26.59
C VAL A 10 17.80 -9.84 -25.99
N THR A 11 18.92 -10.57 -26.04
CA THR A 11 19.05 -11.83 -25.32
C THR A 11 18.95 -11.53 -23.82
N PRO A 12 17.91 -12.02 -23.12
CA PRO A 12 17.76 -11.74 -21.70
C PRO A 12 18.94 -12.34 -20.94
N ARG A 13 19.80 -11.48 -20.39
CA ARG A 13 21.02 -11.94 -19.72
C ARG A 13 20.69 -12.74 -18.45
N ASN A 14 19.57 -12.40 -17.80
CA ASN A 14 19.02 -13.07 -16.62
C ASN A 14 20.03 -13.22 -15.48
N PHE A 15 20.91 -12.22 -15.29
CA PHE A 15 22.00 -12.31 -14.32
C PHE A 15 21.54 -12.65 -12.91
N LEU A 16 20.46 -12.01 -12.43
CA LEU A 16 19.92 -12.29 -11.09
C LEU A 16 19.33 -13.70 -11.01
N ALA A 17 18.50 -14.10 -11.97
CA ALA A 17 17.90 -15.45 -11.98
C ALA A 17 18.94 -16.57 -12.17
N LYS A 18 20.08 -16.29 -12.80
CA LYS A 18 21.21 -17.22 -12.93
C LYS A 18 22.11 -17.23 -11.69
N ALA A 19 22.29 -16.08 -11.04
CA ALA A 19 23.13 -15.95 -9.85
C ALA A 19 22.45 -16.52 -8.60
N PHE A 20 21.12 -16.45 -8.51
CA PHE A 20 20.35 -16.85 -7.34
C PHE A 20 19.35 -17.95 -7.72
N SER A 21 19.66 -19.20 -7.36
CA SER A 21 18.71 -20.31 -7.54
C SER A 21 17.55 -20.19 -6.55
N LYS A 22 16.42 -20.82 -6.89
CA LYS A 22 15.25 -20.89 -6.00
C LYS A 22 15.62 -21.46 -4.63
N GLU A 23 16.43 -22.52 -4.62
CA GLU A 23 16.89 -23.20 -3.40
C GLU A 23 17.79 -22.28 -2.57
N MET A 24 18.62 -21.46 -3.22
CA MET A 24 19.45 -20.48 -2.52
C MET A 24 18.59 -19.43 -1.83
N VAL A 25 17.60 -18.87 -2.54
CA VAL A 25 16.67 -17.89 -1.97
C VAL A 25 15.88 -18.51 -0.82
N GLN A 26 15.33 -19.72 -1.01
CA GLN A 26 14.57 -20.42 0.04
C GLN A 26 15.37 -20.64 1.33
N LYS A 27 16.69 -20.86 1.23
CA LYS A 27 17.56 -21.04 2.40
C LYS A 27 17.78 -19.77 3.23
N VAL A 28 17.62 -18.59 2.62
CA VAL A 28 17.85 -17.30 3.29
C VAL A 28 16.55 -16.58 3.68
N LEU A 29 15.41 -17.02 3.16
CA LEU A 29 14.11 -16.50 3.55
C LEU A 29 13.78 -16.93 4.99
N ILE A 30 13.41 -15.95 5.81
CA ILE A 30 12.86 -16.23 7.13
C ILE A 30 11.40 -16.68 7.02
N SER A 31 10.97 -17.55 7.94
CA SER A 31 9.59 -18.00 7.96
C SER A 31 8.65 -16.82 8.24
N GLN A 32 7.41 -16.89 7.75
CA GLN A 32 6.40 -15.86 8.04
C GLN A 32 6.17 -15.71 9.56
N LYS A 33 6.29 -16.80 10.33
CA LYS A 33 6.16 -16.78 11.80
C LYS A 33 7.28 -15.99 12.47
N ASP A 34 8.48 -16.06 11.90
CA ASP A 34 9.68 -15.40 12.43
C ASP A 34 9.90 -14.00 11.82
N TYR A 35 9.13 -13.66 10.78
CA TYR A 35 9.12 -12.33 10.17
C TYR A 35 8.58 -11.28 11.16
N LYS A 36 9.50 -10.56 11.79
CA LYS A 36 9.23 -9.50 12.77
C LYS A 36 10.04 -8.25 12.42
N PRO A 37 9.69 -7.54 11.33
CA PRO A 37 10.47 -6.39 10.86
C PRO A 37 10.40 -5.19 11.82
N TYR A 38 9.35 -5.11 12.64
CA TYR A 38 9.10 -4.03 13.59
C TYR A 38 8.63 -4.56 14.94
N PRO A 39 8.74 -3.78 16.02
CA PRO A 39 8.15 -4.15 17.30
C PRO A 39 6.64 -4.41 17.19
N LYS A 40 6.10 -5.34 17.99
CA LYS A 40 4.67 -5.71 17.94
C LYS A 40 3.85 -5.17 19.09
N THR A 41 4.51 -4.82 20.20
CA THR A 41 3.82 -4.41 21.41
C THR A 41 4.04 -2.93 21.68
N ARG A 42 3.02 -2.29 22.28
CA ARG A 42 3.14 -0.92 22.78
C ARG A 42 4.40 -0.72 23.62
N ALA A 43 4.70 -1.68 24.52
CA ALA A 43 5.85 -1.60 25.42
C ALA A 43 7.19 -1.49 24.67
N GLU A 44 7.36 -2.22 23.57
CA GLU A 44 8.57 -2.11 22.75
C GLU A 44 8.62 -0.75 22.01
N TRP A 45 7.49 -0.30 21.48
CA TRP A 45 7.41 0.96 20.74
C TRP A 45 7.70 2.19 21.62
N VAL A 46 7.10 2.26 22.81
CA VAL A 46 7.30 3.42 23.71
C VAL A 46 8.71 3.55 24.24
N ASN A 47 9.51 2.47 24.20
CA ASN A 47 10.92 2.49 24.57
C ASN A 47 11.83 3.01 23.45
N ILE A 48 11.36 3.01 22.20
CA ILE A 48 12.13 3.42 21.03
C ILE A 48 11.82 4.87 20.66
N ILE A 49 10.55 5.28 20.77
CA ILE A 49 10.10 6.61 20.36
C ILE A 49 10.08 7.54 21.58
N PRO A 50 10.72 8.73 21.54
CA PRO A 50 10.63 9.72 22.61
C PRO A 50 9.19 10.15 22.92
N GLU A 51 8.87 10.43 24.19
CA GLU A 51 7.51 10.73 24.63
C GLU A 51 6.86 11.90 23.86
N ASP A 52 7.62 12.94 23.53
CA ASP A 52 7.12 14.08 22.78
C ASP A 52 6.76 13.72 21.32
N GLU A 53 7.54 12.84 20.69
CA GLU A 53 7.23 12.32 19.36
C GLU A 53 5.99 11.42 19.39
N GLN A 54 5.84 10.57 20.42
CA GLN A 54 4.63 9.78 20.61
C GLN A 54 3.39 10.67 20.69
N LYS A 55 3.44 11.75 21.49
CA LYS A 55 2.35 12.72 21.61
C LYS A 55 2.03 13.39 20.27
N GLN A 56 3.05 13.74 19.48
CA GLN A 56 2.85 14.34 18.15
C GLN A 56 2.19 13.37 17.17
N ILE A 57 2.61 12.10 17.15
CA ILE A 57 2.01 11.06 16.30
C ILE A 57 0.53 10.87 16.65
N ILE A 58 0.23 10.73 17.95
CA ILE A 58 -1.15 10.58 18.44
C ILE A 58 -1.99 11.80 18.07
N LYS A 59 -1.47 13.02 18.26
CA LYS A 59 -2.16 14.27 17.88
C LYS A 59 -2.42 14.35 16.37
N LYS A 60 -1.51 13.85 15.55
CA LYS A 60 -1.70 13.80 14.08
C LYS A 60 -2.87 12.88 13.72
N ALA A 61 -2.91 11.67 14.29
CA ALA A 61 -3.99 10.71 14.10
C ALA A 61 -5.34 11.24 14.61
N GLU A 62 -5.37 11.99 15.71
CA GLU A 62 -6.56 12.68 16.19
C GLU A 62 -7.14 13.64 15.17
N SER A 63 -6.29 14.35 14.42
CA SER A 63 -6.73 15.25 13.35
C SER A 63 -7.38 14.53 12.17
N VAL A 64 -7.14 13.22 12.02
CA VAL A 64 -7.70 12.36 10.97
C VAL A 64 -9.01 11.73 11.42
N LEU A 65 -9.19 11.46 12.72
CA LEU A 65 -10.31 10.70 13.27
C LEU A 65 -11.68 11.23 12.82
N ASN A 66 -11.84 12.57 12.83
CA ASN A 66 -13.09 13.25 12.49
C ASN A 66 -13.22 13.67 11.02
N LYS A 67 -12.20 13.47 10.19
CA LYS A 67 -12.26 13.80 8.76
C LYS A 67 -12.95 12.69 7.98
N PRO A 68 -13.73 12.96 6.92
CA PRO A 68 -14.26 11.89 6.08
C PRO A 68 -13.13 11.08 5.43
N VAL A 69 -13.38 9.79 5.15
CA VAL A 69 -12.45 8.99 4.33
C VAL A 69 -12.56 9.50 2.89
N PRO A 70 -11.46 9.94 2.25
CA PRO A 70 -11.53 10.46 0.89
C PRO A 70 -12.00 9.41 -0.13
N VAL A 71 -12.84 9.84 -1.06
CA VAL A 71 -13.30 9.06 -2.22
C VAL A 71 -12.46 9.45 -3.43
N ILE A 72 -12.13 8.47 -4.28
CA ILE A 72 -11.45 8.69 -5.55
C ILE A 72 -12.46 8.42 -6.66
N ASP A 73 -12.89 9.49 -7.33
CA ASP A 73 -13.85 9.38 -8.43
C ASP A 73 -13.19 8.87 -9.71
N ALA A 74 -13.94 8.12 -10.52
CA ALA A 74 -13.48 7.65 -11.83
C ALA A 74 -13.05 8.81 -12.75
N THR A 75 -13.63 10.00 -12.59
CA THR A 75 -13.27 11.20 -13.35
C THR A 75 -11.85 11.67 -13.07
N LEU A 76 -11.32 11.46 -11.86
CA LEU A 76 -9.94 11.79 -11.50
C LEU A 76 -8.94 10.86 -12.17
N LEU A 77 -9.27 9.57 -12.29
CA LEU A 77 -8.46 8.63 -13.06
C LEU A 77 -8.43 9.01 -14.55
N MET A 78 -9.60 9.36 -15.10
CA MET A 78 -9.74 9.75 -16.50
C MET A 78 -9.09 11.09 -16.82
N GLU A 79 -8.82 11.94 -15.84
CA GLU A 79 -8.18 13.24 -16.06
C GLU A 79 -6.78 13.08 -16.68
N TYR A 80 -6.06 12.04 -16.27
CA TYR A 80 -4.77 11.70 -16.87
C TYR A 80 -4.87 11.44 -18.38
N VAL A 81 -5.95 10.80 -18.84
CA VAL A 81 -6.16 10.55 -20.28
C VAL A 81 -6.52 11.83 -21.02
N ARG A 82 -7.19 12.77 -20.37
CA ARG A 82 -7.66 14.03 -20.98
C ARG A 82 -6.57 15.07 -21.11
N SER A 83 -5.75 15.24 -20.06
CA SER A 83 -4.80 16.34 -19.94
C SER A 83 -3.37 15.89 -19.60
N GLY A 84 -3.18 14.63 -19.24
CA GLY A 84 -1.91 14.13 -18.68
C GLY A 84 -1.73 14.45 -17.20
N ASP A 85 -2.66 15.16 -16.56
CA ASP A 85 -2.59 15.43 -15.13
C ASP A 85 -2.86 14.17 -14.29
N ARG A 86 -1.97 13.92 -13.33
CA ARG A 86 -2.12 12.83 -12.35
C ARG A 86 -2.01 13.32 -10.91
N GLU A 87 -1.79 14.61 -10.72
CA GLU A 87 -1.43 15.22 -9.44
C GLU A 87 -2.58 15.11 -8.45
N GLU A 88 -3.79 15.45 -8.88
CA GLU A 88 -4.97 15.45 -8.00
C GLU A 88 -5.35 14.04 -7.54
N HIS A 89 -5.30 13.06 -8.45
CA HIS A 89 -5.45 11.65 -8.08
C HIS A 89 -4.37 11.24 -7.06
N GLY A 90 -3.11 11.57 -7.32
CA GLY A 90 -1.98 11.26 -6.44
C GLY A 90 -2.15 11.83 -5.04
N LYS A 91 -2.51 13.11 -4.92
CA LYS A 91 -2.74 13.78 -3.64
C LYS A 91 -3.78 13.05 -2.78
N ILE A 92 -4.90 12.66 -3.38
CA ILE A 92 -5.98 11.96 -2.66
C ILE A 92 -5.56 10.54 -2.31
N SER A 93 -5.05 9.78 -3.28
CA SER A 93 -4.63 8.39 -3.10
C SER A 93 -3.55 8.24 -2.03
N PHE A 94 -2.50 9.05 -2.10
CA PHE A 94 -1.40 9.04 -1.14
C PHE A 94 -1.83 9.60 0.21
N GLY A 95 -2.63 10.68 0.24
CA GLY A 95 -3.18 11.23 1.48
C GLY A 95 -4.01 10.20 2.26
N LYS A 96 -4.77 9.36 1.56
CA LYS A 96 -5.55 8.27 2.15
C LYS A 96 -4.67 7.19 2.77
N ARG A 97 -3.61 6.76 2.08
CA ARG A 97 -2.63 5.77 2.57
C ARG A 97 -1.81 6.30 3.75
N ASN A 98 -1.41 7.57 3.69
CA ASN A 98 -0.75 8.26 4.80
C ASN A 98 -1.66 8.36 6.03
N SER A 99 -2.93 8.73 5.84
CA SER A 99 -3.92 8.79 6.92
C SER A 99 -4.10 7.42 7.61
N LEU A 100 -4.16 6.34 6.82
CA LEU A 100 -4.20 4.98 7.37
C LEU A 100 -2.97 4.71 8.25
N MET A 101 -1.76 4.97 7.74
CA MET A 101 -0.54 4.71 8.49
C MET A 101 -0.40 5.57 9.75
N GLU A 102 -0.86 6.83 9.73
CA GLU A 102 -0.91 7.69 10.91
C GLU A 102 -1.78 7.10 12.00
N LEU A 103 -2.98 6.61 11.64
CA LEU A 103 -3.89 5.96 12.57
C LEU A 103 -3.32 4.64 13.12
N VAL A 104 -2.72 3.81 12.26
CA VAL A 104 -2.13 2.52 12.65
C VAL A 104 -1.00 2.69 13.64
N ILE A 105 -0.06 3.62 13.37
CA ILE A 105 1.07 3.87 14.26
C ILE A 105 0.58 4.46 15.59
N ALA A 106 -0.38 5.40 15.54
CA ALA A 106 -0.97 5.96 16.76
C ALA A 106 -1.70 4.91 17.61
N GLU A 107 -2.48 4.01 16.99
CA GLU A 107 -3.14 2.91 17.70
C GLU A 107 -2.12 1.92 18.28
N THR A 108 -0.99 1.70 17.62
CA THR A 108 0.09 0.85 18.12
C THR A 108 0.78 1.47 19.35
N LEU A 109 0.97 2.79 19.37
CA LEU A 109 1.56 3.52 20.49
C LEU A 109 0.61 3.72 21.67
N GLU A 110 -0.66 3.94 21.38
CA GLU A 110 -1.65 4.25 22.40
C GLU A 110 -2.36 3.00 22.95
N ASP A 111 -2.65 2.04 22.08
CA ASP A 111 -3.27 0.73 22.37
C ASP A 111 -4.65 0.82 23.06
N LYS A 112 -5.42 1.88 22.81
CA LYS A 112 -6.73 2.13 23.44
C LYS A 112 -7.95 1.73 22.60
N GLY A 113 -7.76 1.35 21.34
CA GLY A 113 -8.80 0.92 20.43
C GLY A 113 -9.55 2.03 19.71
N ARG A 114 -9.44 3.29 20.15
CA ARG A 114 -10.26 4.41 19.64
C ARG A 114 -10.02 4.77 18.17
N PHE A 115 -8.90 4.35 17.57
CA PHE A 115 -8.66 4.54 16.14
C PHE A 115 -9.10 3.35 15.29
N THR A 116 -9.43 2.20 15.89
CA THR A 116 -9.61 0.93 15.20
C THR A 116 -10.77 0.96 14.19
N GLU A 117 -11.91 1.56 14.53
CA GLU A 117 -13.01 1.71 13.57
C GLU A 117 -12.65 2.62 12.40
N LYS A 118 -11.84 3.66 12.64
CA LYS A 118 -11.37 4.54 11.57
C LYS A 118 -10.41 3.80 10.65
N ILE A 119 -9.48 3.04 11.21
CA ILE A 119 -8.56 2.17 10.46
C ILE A 119 -9.37 1.19 9.59
N MET A 120 -10.39 0.52 10.16
CA MET A 120 -11.28 -0.35 9.39
C MET A 120 -11.88 0.36 8.18
N ASN A 121 -12.40 1.58 8.35
CA ASN A 121 -12.99 2.34 7.24
C ASN A 121 -11.97 2.68 6.15
N TYR A 122 -10.73 3.00 6.51
CA TYR A 122 -9.66 3.22 5.53
C TYR A 122 -9.27 1.93 4.81
N VAL A 123 -9.08 0.82 5.53
CA VAL A 123 -8.79 -0.50 4.93
C VAL A 123 -9.89 -0.89 3.95
N TRP A 124 -11.15 -0.83 4.38
CA TRP A 124 -12.30 -1.08 3.52
C TRP A 124 -12.24 -0.21 2.25
N SER A 125 -12.12 1.09 2.44
CA SER A 125 -12.17 2.03 1.33
C SER A 125 -10.99 1.91 0.36
N ILE A 126 -9.81 1.45 0.80
CA ILE A 126 -8.67 1.15 -0.09
C ILE A 126 -8.90 -0.17 -0.81
N CYS A 127 -9.36 -1.22 -0.12
CA CYS A 127 -9.62 -2.53 -0.74
C CYS A 127 -10.76 -2.49 -1.78
N GLU A 128 -11.66 -1.52 -1.72
CA GLU A 128 -12.70 -1.29 -2.74
C GLU A 128 -12.22 -0.45 -3.94
N GLU A 129 -10.99 0.10 -3.89
CA GLU A 129 -10.38 0.71 -5.08
C GLU A 129 -10.03 -0.39 -6.09
N THR A 130 -10.57 -0.31 -7.30
CA THR A 130 -10.27 -1.27 -8.39
C THR A 130 -8.78 -1.31 -8.75
N TYR A 131 -8.06 -0.21 -8.50
CA TYR A 131 -6.64 -0.10 -8.79
C TYR A 131 -5.93 0.74 -7.73
N TRP A 132 -4.83 0.21 -7.19
CA TRP A 132 -4.08 0.82 -6.09
C TRP A 132 -2.92 1.71 -6.52
N GLY A 133 -2.60 1.70 -7.81
CA GLY A 133 -1.53 2.50 -8.37
C GLY A 133 -1.98 3.91 -8.74
N VAL A 134 -1.26 4.49 -9.71
CA VAL A 134 -1.55 5.83 -10.26
C VAL A 134 -1.92 5.72 -11.74
N PRO A 135 -2.80 6.59 -12.28
CA PRO A 135 -3.33 6.42 -13.63
C PRO A 135 -2.25 6.45 -14.72
N ALA A 136 -1.12 7.12 -14.48
CA ALA A 136 0.03 7.11 -15.39
C ALA A 136 0.64 5.71 -15.63
N HIS A 137 0.42 4.76 -14.72
CA HIS A 137 0.96 3.40 -14.83
C HIS A 137 -0.01 2.43 -15.53
N LEU A 138 -1.27 2.83 -15.78
CA LEU A 138 -2.29 1.94 -16.37
C LEU A 138 -2.00 1.51 -17.81
N SER A 139 -1.08 2.18 -18.52
CA SER A 139 -0.72 1.80 -19.91
C SER A 139 -0.16 0.37 -20.04
N VAL A 140 0.26 -0.25 -18.92
CA VAL A 140 0.81 -1.60 -18.85
C VAL A 140 -0.26 -2.70 -18.92
N GLN A 141 -1.52 -2.41 -18.57
CA GLN A 141 -2.64 -3.34 -18.75
C GLN A 141 -2.95 -3.49 -20.26
N LYS A 142 -3.60 -4.59 -20.66
CA LYS A 142 -3.96 -4.89 -22.05
C LYS A 142 -4.86 -3.82 -22.67
N ALA A 143 -5.80 -3.30 -21.87
CA ALA A 143 -6.70 -2.22 -22.26
C ALA A 143 -6.02 -0.84 -22.41
N ARG A 144 -4.72 -0.73 -22.07
CA ARG A 144 -3.92 0.52 -22.07
C ARG A 144 -4.48 1.57 -21.10
N SER A 145 -4.04 2.83 -21.24
CA SER A 145 -4.44 3.93 -20.36
C SER A 145 -5.95 4.17 -20.40
N GLY A 146 -6.56 4.50 -19.25
CA GLY A 146 -8.01 4.67 -19.15
C GLY A 146 -8.52 4.21 -17.80
N MET A 147 -9.69 3.57 -17.83
CA MET A 147 -10.24 2.91 -16.66
C MET A 147 -9.41 1.67 -16.29
N PRO A 148 -9.22 1.37 -15.00
CA PRO A 148 -8.58 0.14 -14.59
C PRO A 148 -9.44 -1.08 -14.95
N ASP A 149 -8.80 -2.10 -15.51
CA ASP A 149 -9.42 -3.39 -15.78
C ASP A 149 -9.19 -4.35 -14.60
N ALA A 150 -10.26 -4.67 -13.87
CA ALA A 150 -10.20 -5.56 -12.71
C ALA A 150 -9.76 -6.99 -13.07
N GLU A 151 -9.97 -7.41 -14.32
CA GLU A 151 -9.66 -8.76 -14.81
C GLU A 151 -8.22 -8.87 -15.36
N ASP A 152 -7.49 -7.75 -15.45
CA ASP A 152 -6.10 -7.68 -15.89
C ASP A 152 -5.21 -6.96 -14.86
N PRO A 153 -5.02 -7.53 -13.66
CA PRO A 153 -4.29 -6.89 -12.59
C PRO A 153 -2.82 -6.69 -12.96
N THR A 154 -2.31 -5.49 -12.67
CA THR A 154 -0.92 -5.12 -12.93
C THR A 154 -0.19 -4.76 -11.64
N VAL A 155 1.10 -5.05 -11.58
CA VAL A 155 1.96 -4.62 -10.46
C VAL A 155 2.71 -3.37 -10.87
N ASP A 156 2.52 -2.30 -10.10
CA ASP A 156 3.28 -1.05 -10.21
C ASP A 156 3.88 -0.65 -8.86
N LEU A 157 4.73 0.37 -8.86
CA LEU A 157 5.40 0.86 -7.65
C LEU A 157 4.40 1.23 -6.54
N PHE A 158 3.35 1.99 -6.86
CA PHE A 158 2.41 2.49 -5.85
C PHE A 158 1.37 1.43 -5.47
N GLY A 159 1.00 0.54 -6.39
CA GLY A 159 0.25 -0.67 -6.05
C GLY A 159 1.00 -1.54 -5.04
N ALA A 160 2.31 -1.75 -5.24
CA ALA A 160 3.16 -2.49 -4.30
C ALA A 160 3.33 -1.77 -2.96
N GLU A 161 3.49 -0.45 -2.95
CA GLU A 161 3.56 0.36 -1.71
C GLU A 161 2.24 0.30 -0.93
N THR A 162 1.10 0.33 -1.62
CA THR A 162 -0.24 0.18 -1.01
C THR A 162 -0.38 -1.19 -0.36
N ALA A 163 0.02 -2.25 -1.07
CA ALA A 163 0.01 -3.61 -0.54
C ALA A 163 0.92 -3.73 0.71
N ALA A 164 2.10 -3.10 0.69
CA ALA A 164 2.98 -3.06 1.86
C ALA A 164 2.34 -2.32 3.05
N GLY A 165 1.67 -1.18 2.81
CA GLY A 165 0.95 -0.44 3.85
C GLY A 165 -0.20 -1.24 4.48
N LEU A 166 -0.98 -1.97 3.67
CA LEU A 166 -2.02 -2.88 4.17
C LEU A 166 -1.42 -4.07 4.94
N ALA A 167 -0.32 -4.66 4.46
CA ALA A 167 0.38 -5.72 5.18
C ALA A 167 0.92 -5.24 6.54
N LEU A 168 1.45 -4.02 6.62
CA LEU A 168 1.85 -3.42 7.90
C LEU A 168 0.65 -3.10 8.80
N THR A 169 -0.47 -2.69 8.22
CA THR A 169 -1.72 -2.53 8.96
C THR A 169 -2.15 -3.86 9.60
N ASP A 170 -2.14 -4.96 8.85
CA ASP A 170 -2.41 -6.30 9.40
C ASP A 170 -1.40 -6.68 10.49
N TYR A 171 -0.12 -6.44 10.23
CA TYR A 171 0.96 -6.76 11.16
C TYR A 171 0.82 -6.08 12.52
N PHE A 172 0.44 -4.81 12.54
CA PHE A 172 0.36 -4.01 13.77
C PHE A 172 -1.00 -4.12 14.49
N VAL A 173 -2.10 -4.10 13.74
CA VAL A 173 -3.45 -3.97 14.33
C VAL A 173 -4.43 -5.04 13.85
N GLY A 174 -3.99 -6.06 13.11
CA GLY A 174 -4.84 -7.13 12.58
C GLY A 174 -5.69 -7.82 13.65
N ASP A 175 -5.12 -8.14 14.81
CA ASP A 175 -5.86 -8.77 15.91
C ASP A 175 -6.97 -7.86 16.50
N LYS A 176 -6.82 -6.54 16.38
CA LYS A 176 -7.87 -5.57 16.76
C LYS A 176 -8.96 -5.52 15.69
N LEU A 177 -8.58 -5.54 14.41
CA LEU A 177 -9.55 -5.60 13.29
C LEU A 177 -10.38 -6.88 13.31
N ASP A 178 -9.78 -8.02 13.67
CA ASP A 178 -10.49 -9.30 13.80
C ASP A 178 -11.56 -9.30 14.89
N LYS A 179 -11.38 -8.51 15.95
CA LYS A 179 -12.38 -8.32 17.00
C LYS A 179 -13.61 -7.56 16.49
N ILE A 180 -13.46 -6.72 15.46
CA ILE A 180 -14.57 -6.06 14.78
C ILE A 180 -15.18 -7.00 13.75
N SER A 181 -14.38 -7.54 12.83
CA SER A 181 -14.82 -8.50 11.82
C SER A 181 -13.67 -9.31 11.22
N LYS A 182 -13.80 -10.63 11.28
CA LYS A 182 -12.88 -11.60 10.66
C LYS A 182 -12.85 -11.55 9.12
N LEU A 183 -13.73 -10.77 8.49
CA LEU A 183 -13.75 -10.58 7.04
C LEU A 183 -12.85 -9.43 6.57
N LEU A 184 -12.38 -8.56 7.47
CA LEU A 184 -11.54 -7.44 7.11
C LEU A 184 -10.15 -7.89 6.68
N ARG A 185 -9.48 -8.70 7.50
CA ARG A 185 -8.12 -9.18 7.19
C ARG A 185 -8.05 -10.04 5.93
N LYS A 186 -9.16 -10.69 5.56
CA LYS A 186 -9.25 -11.48 4.30
C LYS A 186 -9.21 -10.61 3.04
N ARG A 187 -9.34 -9.28 3.18
CA ARG A 187 -9.27 -8.31 2.07
C ARG A 187 -7.85 -7.77 1.86
N ILE A 188 -6.96 -8.02 2.83
CA ILE A 188 -5.53 -7.69 2.79
C ILE A 188 -4.79 -8.91 2.25
#